data_AF-A0A258QD53-F1
#
_entry.id   AF-A0A258QD53-F1
#
_cell.length_a   1.000
_cell.length_b   1.000
_cell.length_c   1.000
_cell.angle_alpha   90.00
_cell.angle_beta   90.00
_cell.angle_gamma   90.00
#
_symmetry.space_group_name_H-M   'P 1'
#
loop_
_entity.id
_entity.type
_entity.pdbx_description
1 polymer ?
#
loop_
_entity_poly.entity_id
_entity_poly.type
_entity_poly.pdbx_seq_one_letter_code
_entity_poly.pdbx_strand_id
1 'polypeptide(L)'
;MLSYLIKRIALMIPTLFGILAISFLVIQFVPGGPVEQLVAQLKGGANGAAGAESGGALSGGLYRGDHGLDAKQLAQIKAYYGFDKPAWQRFGEMVGNYLSFNLGQSYFYQRSVTELILEKLPVSISIGLWTFFLTYLVSIPLGIAKAVRDGTRFDAVTSTLILVGYAIPSFVLGIV
;
A
#
# COMPACT_ATOMS: atom_id res chain seq x y z
N MET A 1 6.84 23.96 -27.51
CA MET A 1 6.84 22.58 -26.97
C MET A 1 7.73 22.42 -25.74
N LEU A 2 9.01 22.83 -25.79
CA LEU A 2 9.95 22.66 -24.68
C LEU A 2 9.57 23.45 -23.41
N SER A 3 9.10 24.70 -23.57
CA SER A 3 8.57 25.52 -22.47
C SER A 3 7.34 24.90 -21.78
N TYR A 4 6.47 24.24 -22.54
CA TYR A 4 5.32 23.52 -22.01
C TYR A 4 5.74 22.28 -21.22
N LEU A 5 6.70 21.51 -21.74
CA LEU A 5 7.24 20.33 -21.06
C LEU A 5 7.88 20.71 -19.73
N ILE A 6 8.72 21.75 -19.71
CA ILE A 6 9.36 22.26 -18.50
C ILE A 6 8.30 22.74 -17.49
N LYS A 7 7.31 23.51 -17.93
CA LYS A 7 6.23 23.98 -17.05
C LYS A 7 5.48 22.81 -16.42
N ARG A 8 5.21 21.74 -17.18
CA ARG A 8 4.53 20.54 -16.67
C ARG A 8 5.39 19.78 -15.67
N ILE A 9 6.68 19.60 -15.95
CA ILE A 9 7.62 18.94 -15.02
C ILE A 9 7.81 19.77 -13.75
N ALA A 10 7.95 21.08 -13.88
CA ALA A 10 8.05 22.00 -12.74
C ALA A 10 6.79 21.96 -11.87
N LEU A 11 5.60 21.85 -12.48
CA LEU A 11 4.34 21.68 -11.74
C LEU A 11 4.17 20.30 -11.08
N MET A 12 4.89 19.26 -11.55
CA MET A 12 4.85 17.95 -10.88
C MET A 12 5.48 18.01 -9.48
N ILE A 13 6.58 18.75 -9.31
CA ILE A 13 7.29 18.85 -8.03
C ILE A 13 6.37 19.31 -6.87
N PRO A 14 5.65 20.44 -6.96
CA PRO A 14 4.75 20.88 -5.88
C PRO A 14 3.57 19.92 -5.71
N THR A 15 3.06 19.30 -6.77
CA THR A 15 1.97 18.32 -6.63
C THR A 15 2.42 17.06 -5.88
N LEU A 16 3.60 16.53 -6.21
CA LEU A 16 4.19 15.38 -5.52
C LEU A 16 4.48 15.72 -4.06
N PHE A 17 5.06 16.88 -3.79
CA PHE A 17 5.30 17.34 -2.44
C PHE A 17 4.01 17.46 -1.64
N GLY A 18 2.94 18.02 -2.24
CA GLY A 18 1.63 18.11 -1.63
C GLY A 18 1.04 16.73 -1.30
N ILE A 19 1.09 15.78 -2.25
CA ILE A 19 0.62 14.40 -2.04
C ILE A 19 1.43 13.70 -0.95
N LEU A 20 2.76 13.86 -0.93
CA LEU A 20 3.63 13.30 0.11
C LEU A 20 3.32 13.90 1.48
N ALA A 21 3.12 15.22 1.57
CA ALA A 21 2.78 15.89 2.82
C ALA A 21 1.43 15.43 3.35
N ILE A 22 0.42 15.34 2.49
CA ILE A 22 -0.91 14.82 2.88
C ILE A 22 -0.79 13.36 3.32
N SER A 23 -0.11 12.52 2.56
CA SER A 23 0.08 11.09 2.90
C SER A 23 0.79 10.94 4.24
N PHE A 24 1.83 11.74 4.48
CA PHE A 24 2.56 11.77 5.74
C PHE A 24 1.69 12.20 6.92
N LEU A 25 0.87 13.26 6.75
CA LEU A 25 -0.09 13.68 7.75
C LEU A 25 -1.09 12.56 8.06
N VAL A 26 -1.68 11.95 7.03
CA VAL A 26 -2.62 10.83 7.21
C VAL A 26 -1.97 9.71 8.02
N ILE A 27 -0.73 9.31 7.70
CA ILE A 27 -0.01 8.26 8.44
C ILE A 27 0.24 8.66 9.91
N GLN A 28 0.49 9.94 10.21
CA GLN A 28 0.67 10.40 11.59
C GLN A 28 -0.63 10.41 12.41
N PHE A 29 -1.77 10.65 11.74
CA PHE A 29 -3.07 10.69 12.41
C PHE A 29 -3.77 9.33 12.50
N VAL A 30 -3.29 8.30 11.77
CA VAL A 30 -3.84 6.94 11.85
C VAL A 30 -3.39 6.26 13.15
N PRO A 31 -4.31 5.93 14.08
CA PRO A 31 -3.97 5.20 15.30
C PRO A 31 -3.59 3.75 14.95
N GLY A 32 -2.55 3.22 15.62
CA GLY A 32 -2.04 1.86 15.38
C GLY A 32 -0.86 1.81 14.41
N GLY A 33 0.08 2.75 14.55
CA GLY A 33 1.31 2.79 13.76
C GLY A 33 2.19 1.54 13.92
N PRO A 34 3.27 1.43 13.12
CA PRO A 34 4.15 0.26 13.12
C PRO A 34 4.76 -0.04 14.50
N VAL A 35 5.02 0.99 15.31
CA VAL A 35 5.58 0.85 16.66
C VAL A 35 4.54 0.27 17.60
N GLU A 36 3.31 0.77 17.55
CA GLU A 36 2.19 0.28 18.35
C GLU A 36 1.86 -1.18 18.00
N GLN A 37 1.90 -1.54 16.71
CA GLN A 37 1.72 -2.92 16.24
C GLN A 37 2.86 -3.84 16.71
N LEU A 38 4.11 -3.39 16.63
CA LEU A 38 5.25 -4.17 17.11
C LEU A 38 5.18 -4.38 18.63
N VAL A 39 4.83 -3.33 19.38
CA VAL A 39 4.63 -3.40 20.83
C VAL A 39 3.44 -4.30 21.17
N ALA A 40 2.34 -4.24 20.42
CA ALA A 40 1.19 -5.11 20.60
C ALA A 40 1.53 -6.58 20.28
N GLN A 41 2.32 -6.84 19.24
CA GLN A 41 2.80 -8.18 18.88
C GLN A 41 3.73 -8.75 19.95
N LEU A 42 4.65 -7.93 20.49
CA LEU A 42 5.56 -8.33 21.58
C LEU A 42 4.80 -8.56 22.90
N LYS A 43 3.79 -7.73 23.21
CA LYS A 43 2.91 -7.94 24.37
C LYS A 43 1.98 -9.15 24.19
N GLY A 44 1.47 -9.40 22.98
CA GLY A 44 0.60 -10.53 22.67
C GLY A 44 1.32 -11.87 22.61
N GLY A 45 2.57 -11.90 22.11
CA GLY A 45 3.42 -13.09 22.09
C GLY A 45 3.84 -13.56 23.49
N ALA A 46 4.02 -12.64 24.44
CA ALA A 46 4.31 -12.97 25.84
C ALA A 46 3.15 -13.68 26.56
N ASN A 47 1.90 -13.46 26.12
CA ASN A 47 0.72 -14.10 26.71
C ASN A 47 0.38 -15.46 26.08
N GLY A 48 0.90 -15.78 24.89
CA GLY A 48 0.62 -17.03 24.17
C GLY A 48 1.49 -18.23 24.59
N ALA A 49 2.61 -17.99 25.28
CA ALA A 49 3.48 -19.03 25.81
C ALA A 49 3.07 -19.54 27.21
N ALA A 50 2.01 -18.98 27.81
CA ALA A 50 1.52 -19.35 29.15
C ALA A 50 0.44 -20.44 29.14
N GLY A 51 0.29 -21.18 28.03
CA GLY A 51 -0.75 -22.21 27.85
C GLY A 51 -0.25 -23.65 27.84
N ALA A 52 1.05 -23.88 27.88
CA ALA A 52 1.63 -25.22 28.02
C ALA A 52 2.58 -25.20 29.21
N GLU A 53 2.67 -26.32 29.92
CA GLU A 53 3.64 -26.61 30.98
C GLU A 53 3.54 -25.78 32.28
N SER A 54 2.71 -26.24 33.22
CA SER A 54 3.21 -26.90 34.45
C SER A 54 2.11 -27.14 35.49
N GLY A 55 1.76 -28.41 35.70
CA GLY A 55 1.33 -28.86 37.02
C GLY A 55 2.57 -29.00 37.91
N GLY A 56 2.52 -28.45 39.13
CA GLY A 56 3.49 -28.77 40.18
C GLY A 56 4.15 -27.59 40.89
N ALA A 57 3.50 -27.16 41.97
CA ALA A 57 4.06 -26.81 43.28
C ALA A 57 5.18 -25.75 43.46
N LEU A 58 4.77 -24.76 44.27
CA LEU A 58 5.48 -24.06 45.36
C LEU A 58 6.33 -22.81 45.10
N SER A 59 5.95 -21.78 45.88
CA SER A 59 6.78 -20.74 46.52
C SER A 59 7.11 -19.47 45.73
N GLY A 60 6.41 -18.40 46.11
CA GLY A 60 7.06 -17.17 46.56
C GLY A 60 7.69 -16.29 45.48
N GLY A 61 6.90 -15.35 44.97
CA GLY A 61 7.42 -14.24 44.16
C GLY A 61 6.35 -13.67 43.26
N LEU A 62 5.71 -12.61 43.74
CA LEU A 62 4.97 -11.59 43.01
C LEU A 62 4.96 -11.76 41.48
N TYR A 63 3.76 -12.01 40.93
CA TYR A 63 3.32 -11.56 39.61
C TYR A 63 4.46 -11.10 38.68
N ARG A 64 5.11 -12.05 38.00
CA ARG A 64 6.03 -11.79 36.89
C ARG A 64 5.25 -11.40 35.62
N GLY A 65 4.35 -10.44 35.77
CA GLY A 65 3.51 -9.87 34.71
C GLY A 65 3.90 -8.44 34.33
N ASP A 66 4.96 -7.89 34.92
CA ASP A 66 5.37 -6.49 34.75
C ASP A 66 6.75 -6.31 34.10
N HIS A 67 7.38 -7.39 33.60
CA HIS A 67 8.43 -7.26 32.58
C HIS A 67 7.79 -7.05 31.21
N GLY A 68 6.85 -6.09 31.13
CA GLY A 68 6.48 -5.48 29.88
C GLY A 68 7.74 -4.83 29.30
N LEU A 69 7.99 -5.04 28.00
CA LEU A 69 9.10 -4.49 27.21
C LEU A 69 10.00 -3.53 28.00
N ASP A 70 11.21 -3.98 28.32
CA ASP A 70 12.21 -3.17 29.02
C ASP A 70 12.21 -1.76 28.41
N ALA A 71 12.01 -0.72 29.23
CA ALA A 71 11.76 0.64 28.73
C ALA A 71 12.86 1.11 27.76
N LYS A 72 14.05 0.51 27.88
CA LYS A 72 15.18 0.63 26.94
C LYS A 72 14.91 0.05 25.56
N GLN A 73 14.30 -1.13 25.44
CA GLN A 73 13.90 -1.71 24.15
C GLN A 73 12.79 -0.88 23.49
N LEU A 74 11.82 -0.39 24.28
CA LEU A 74 10.80 0.51 23.74
C LEU A 74 11.41 1.82 23.23
N ALA A 75 12.38 2.39 23.95
CA ALA A 75 13.10 3.59 23.53
C ALA A 75 13.97 3.34 22.28
N GLN A 76 14.65 2.19 22.18
CA GLN A 76 15.42 1.80 21.00
C GLN A 76 14.51 1.61 19.77
N ILE A 77 13.33 1.02 19.96
CA ILE A 77 12.31 0.89 18.90
C ILE A 77 11.84 2.29 18.49
N LYS A 78 11.42 3.15 19.41
CA LYS A 78 10.99 4.53 19.10
C LYS A 78 12.07 5.34 18.37
N ALA A 79 13.33 5.19 18.77
CA ALA A 79 14.48 5.80 18.12
C ALA A 79 14.72 5.24 16.71
N TYR A 80 14.64 3.92 16.52
CA TYR A 80 14.78 3.25 15.22
C TYR A 80 13.71 3.71 14.22
N TYR A 81 12.47 3.89 14.67
CA TYR A 81 11.37 4.39 13.84
C TYR A 81 11.31 5.94 13.75
N GLY A 82 12.25 6.64 14.40
CA GLY A 82 12.41 8.09 14.33
C GLY A 82 11.29 8.90 14.99
N PHE A 83 10.45 8.27 15.82
CA PHE A 83 9.36 8.95 16.54
C PHE A 83 9.87 9.86 17.67
N ASP A 84 11.17 9.84 17.96
CA ASP A 84 11.85 10.77 18.86
C ASP A 84 12.04 12.18 18.26
N LYS A 85 11.97 12.30 16.91
CA LYS A 85 12.22 13.55 16.18
C LYS A 85 10.93 14.30 15.85
N PRO A 86 10.96 15.65 15.77
CA PRO A 86 9.80 16.43 15.39
C PRO A 86 9.33 16.10 13.96
N ALA A 87 8.02 16.22 13.71
CA ALA A 87 7.37 15.78 12.47
C ALA A 87 8.02 16.33 11.19
N TRP A 88 8.44 17.61 11.21
CA TRP A 88 9.08 18.25 10.06
C TRP A 88 10.44 17.63 9.71
N GLN A 89 11.22 17.19 10.72
CA GLN A 89 12.52 16.57 10.51
C GLN A 89 12.36 15.17 9.90
N ARG A 90 11.38 14.40 10.38
CA ARG A 90 11.04 13.09 9.82
C ARG A 90 10.56 13.19 8.37
N PHE A 91 9.77 14.21 8.06
CA PHE A 91 9.33 14.48 6.69
C PHE A 91 10.53 14.84 5.79
N GLY A 92 11.44 15.69 6.27
CA GLY A 92 12.67 16.01 5.53
C GLY A 92 13.55 14.80 5.27
N GLU A 93 13.75 13.94 6.28
CA GLU A 93 14.50 12.68 6.16
C GLU A 93 13.82 11.72 5.17
N MET A 94 12.49 11.59 5.22
CA MET A 94 11.70 10.80 4.26
C MET A 94 11.91 11.29 2.82
N VAL A 95 11.76 12.60 2.58
CA VAL A 95 11.94 13.19 1.25
C VAL A 95 13.37 12.98 0.76
N GLY A 96 14.39 13.18 1.60
CA GLY A 96 15.78 12.93 1.25
C GLY A 96 16.07 11.47 0.88
N ASN A 97 15.50 10.53 1.64
CA ASN A 97 15.62 9.10 1.37
C ASN A 97 14.94 8.73 0.05
N TYR A 98 13.74 9.25 -0.22
CA TYR A 98 13.01 9.00 -1.47
C TYR A 98 13.73 9.56 -2.70
N LEU A 99 14.32 10.76 -2.58
CA LEU A 99 15.16 11.34 -3.64
C LEU A 99 16.42 10.52 -3.91
N SER A 100 16.92 9.80 -2.90
CA SER A 100 18.06 8.89 -3.00
C SER A 100 17.66 7.47 -3.43
N PHE A 101 16.42 7.28 -3.89
CA PHE A 101 15.82 5.97 -4.24
C PHE A 101 15.81 4.94 -3.10
N ASN A 102 15.95 5.41 -1.86
CA ASN A 102 15.83 4.58 -0.67
C ASN A 102 14.41 4.69 -0.11
N LEU A 103 13.55 3.74 -0.52
CA LEU A 103 12.15 3.67 -0.11
C LEU A 103 11.95 3.05 1.28
N GLY A 104 13.02 2.52 1.89
CA GLY A 104 12.97 1.86 3.18
C GLY A 104 12.49 0.41 3.12
N GLN A 105 12.08 -0.09 4.29
CA GLN A 105 11.65 -1.48 4.50
C GLN A 105 10.12 -1.56 4.63
N SER A 106 9.54 -2.62 4.09
CA SER A 106 8.12 -2.92 4.25
C SER A 106 7.83 -3.38 5.68
N TYR A 107 6.89 -2.73 6.35
CA TYR A 107 6.46 -3.14 7.71
C TYR A 107 5.75 -4.49 7.73
N PHE A 108 5.10 -4.88 6.63
CA PHE A 108 4.36 -6.15 6.53
C PHE A 108 5.25 -7.31 6.06
N TYR A 109 6.09 -7.07 5.05
CA TYR A 109 6.87 -8.12 4.40
C TYR A 109 8.32 -8.23 4.92
N GLN A 110 8.77 -7.29 5.77
CA GLN A 110 10.13 -7.25 6.34
C GLN A 110 11.25 -7.29 5.27
N ARG A 111 10.95 -6.79 4.07
CA ARG A 111 11.85 -6.72 2.91
C ARG A 111 11.87 -5.31 2.35
N SER A 112 12.89 -5.00 1.54
CA SER A 112 13.03 -3.67 0.97
C SER A 112 11.85 -3.37 0.03
N VAL A 113 11.30 -2.16 0.12
CA VAL A 113 10.15 -1.77 -0.71
C VAL A 113 10.53 -1.78 -2.19
N THR A 114 11.76 -1.38 -2.52
CA THR A 114 12.28 -1.37 -3.89
C THR A 114 12.30 -2.77 -4.51
N GLU A 115 12.76 -3.77 -3.77
CA GLU A 115 12.77 -5.17 -4.23
C GLU A 115 11.36 -5.70 -4.43
N LEU A 116 10.45 -5.40 -3.51
CA LEU A 116 9.04 -5.80 -3.62
C LEU A 116 8.38 -5.17 -4.86
N ILE A 117 8.65 -3.90 -5.14
CA ILE A 117 8.16 -3.23 -6.36
C ILE A 117 8.72 -3.92 -7.61
N LEU A 118 10.03 -4.21 -7.64
CA LEU A 118 10.66 -4.90 -8.77
C LEU A 118 10.06 -6.30 -9.00
N GLU A 119 9.71 -7.00 -7.93
CA GLU A 119 9.07 -8.32 -8.02
C GLU A 119 7.66 -8.25 -8.61
N LYS A 120 6.87 -7.22 -8.28
CA LYS A 120 5.48 -7.06 -8.76
C LYS A 120 5.37 -6.32 -10.10
N LEU A 121 6.43 -5.61 -10.52
CA LEU A 121 6.45 -4.86 -11.78
C LEU A 121 6.20 -5.74 -13.01
N PRO A 122 6.89 -6.89 -13.22
CA PRO A 122 6.69 -7.74 -14.39
C PRO A 122 5.26 -8.28 -14.51
N VAL A 123 4.63 -8.61 -13.37
CA VAL A 123 3.25 -9.07 -13.34
C VAL A 123 2.31 -7.96 -13.81
N SER A 124 2.48 -6.75 -13.26
CA SER A 124 1.65 -5.59 -13.62
C SER A 124 1.82 -5.20 -15.09
N ILE A 125 3.06 -5.20 -15.59
CA ILE A 125 3.37 -4.87 -16.98
C ILE A 125 2.78 -5.92 -17.93
N SER A 126 2.93 -7.21 -17.63
CA SER A 126 2.42 -8.27 -18.51
C SER A 126 0.90 -8.24 -18.60
N ILE A 127 0.20 -8.12 -17.47
CA ILE A 127 -1.26 -7.99 -17.44
C ILE A 127 -1.68 -6.72 -18.20
N GLY A 128 -1.05 -5.58 -17.91
CA GLY A 128 -1.35 -4.30 -18.57
C GLY A 128 -1.16 -4.36 -20.09
N LEU A 129 -0.08 -4.98 -20.57
CA LEU A 129 0.18 -5.15 -22.00
C LEU A 129 -0.86 -6.05 -22.65
N TRP A 130 -1.16 -7.21 -22.07
CA TRP A 130 -2.19 -8.10 -22.61
C TRP A 130 -3.57 -7.46 -22.63
N THR A 131 -3.96 -6.78 -21.55
CA THR A 131 -5.21 -6.01 -21.50
C THR A 131 -5.22 -4.93 -22.58
N PHE A 132 -4.15 -4.15 -22.73
CA PHE A 132 -4.05 -3.13 -23.79
C PHE A 132 -4.29 -3.72 -25.17
N PHE A 133 -3.58 -4.79 -25.54
CA PHE A 133 -3.74 -5.41 -26.85
C PHE A 133 -5.13 -6.00 -27.04
N LEU A 134 -5.63 -6.81 -26.10
CA LEU A 134 -6.95 -7.42 -26.21
C LEU A 134 -8.06 -6.37 -26.27
N THR A 135 -8.00 -5.34 -25.43
CA THR A 135 -8.99 -4.26 -25.44
C THR A 135 -9.01 -3.55 -26.79
N TYR A 136 -7.86 -3.18 -27.35
CA TYR A 136 -7.83 -2.48 -28.64
C TYR A 136 -8.25 -3.38 -29.80
N LEU A 137 -7.76 -4.61 -29.82
CA LEU A 137 -8.03 -5.58 -30.90
C LEU A 137 -9.50 -6.02 -30.91
N VAL A 138 -10.19 -6.03 -29.76
CA VAL A 138 -11.62 -6.34 -29.70
C VAL A 138 -12.48 -5.07 -29.83
N SER A 139 -12.17 -4.02 -29.07
CA SER A 139 -13.06 -2.85 -28.96
C SER A 139 -13.03 -1.98 -30.20
N ILE A 140 -11.88 -1.84 -30.89
CA ILE A 140 -11.81 -1.02 -32.11
C ILE A 140 -12.65 -1.66 -33.24
N PRO A 141 -12.45 -2.93 -33.62
CA PRO A 141 -13.28 -3.55 -34.65
C PRO A 141 -14.76 -3.62 -34.26
N LEU A 142 -15.07 -3.91 -32.99
CA LEU A 142 -16.45 -3.93 -32.51
C LEU A 142 -17.08 -2.52 -32.63
N GLY A 143 -16.36 -1.48 -32.23
CA GLY A 143 -16.81 -0.09 -32.36
C GLY A 143 -17.03 0.34 -33.80
N ILE A 144 -16.11 0.00 -34.71
CA ILE A 144 -16.25 0.26 -36.15
C ILE A 144 -17.46 -0.50 -36.71
N ALA A 145 -17.58 -1.80 -36.41
CA ALA A 145 -18.70 -2.62 -36.88
C ALA A 145 -20.04 -2.10 -36.38
N LYS A 146 -20.10 -1.58 -35.16
CA LYS A 146 -21.30 -0.98 -34.58
C LYS A 146 -21.64 0.34 -35.28
N ALA A 147 -20.66 1.21 -35.51
CA ALA A 147 -20.86 2.48 -36.21
C ALA A 147 -21.35 2.32 -37.66
N VAL A 148 -20.87 1.28 -38.37
CA VAL A 148 -21.30 0.99 -39.75
C VAL A 148 -22.69 0.36 -39.80
N ARG A 149 -23.13 -0.32 -38.73
CA ARG A 149 -24.41 -1.04 -38.64
C ARG A 149 -25.35 -0.40 -37.61
N ASP A 150 -25.29 0.92 -37.52
CA ASP A 150 -26.07 1.69 -36.55
C ASP A 150 -27.58 1.43 -36.72
N GLY A 151 -28.30 1.34 -35.60
CA GLY A 151 -29.74 1.06 -35.57
C GLY A 151 -30.16 -0.38 -35.91
N THR A 152 -29.22 -1.28 -36.17
CA THR A 152 -29.53 -2.70 -36.41
C THR A 152 -29.68 -3.49 -35.11
N ARG A 153 -30.26 -4.70 -35.18
CA ARG A 153 -30.34 -5.63 -34.03
C ARG A 153 -28.97 -5.95 -33.43
N PHE A 154 -27.92 -5.98 -34.25
CA PHE A 154 -26.55 -6.20 -33.78
C PHE A 154 -26.08 -5.08 -32.86
N ASP A 155 -26.35 -3.82 -33.24
CA ASP A 155 -26.04 -2.66 -32.41
C ASP A 155 -26.84 -2.68 -31.10
N ALA A 156 -28.14 -2.93 -31.14
CA ALA A 156 -28.97 -3.00 -29.93
C ALA A 156 -28.49 -4.07 -28.93
N VAL A 157 -28.17 -5.29 -29.41
CA VAL A 157 -27.70 -6.39 -28.56
C VAL A 157 -26.32 -6.09 -27.98
N THR A 158 -25.36 -5.68 -28.81
CA THR A 158 -24.00 -5.39 -28.35
C THR A 158 -23.96 -4.20 -27.39
N SER A 159 -24.75 -3.15 -27.66
CA SER A 159 -24.92 -2.00 -26.76
C SER A 159 -25.47 -2.40 -25.41
N THR A 160 -26.50 -3.26 -25.39
CA THR A 160 -27.10 -3.75 -24.13
C THR A 160 -26.08 -4.55 -23.33
N LEU A 161 -25.33 -5.45 -23.98
CA LEU A 161 -24.28 -6.23 -23.32
C LEU A 161 -23.17 -5.35 -22.73
N ILE A 162 -22.70 -4.35 -23.48
CA ILE A 162 -21.69 -3.41 -23.01
C ILE A 162 -22.20 -2.61 -21.80
N LEU A 163 -23.45 -2.15 -21.84
CA LEU A 163 -24.05 -1.39 -20.75
C LEU A 163 -24.17 -2.23 -19.48
N VAL A 164 -24.61 -3.49 -19.60
CA VAL A 164 -24.67 -4.44 -18.47
C VAL A 164 -23.27 -4.65 -17.90
N GLY A 165 -22.27 -4.89 -18.75
CA GLY A 165 -20.88 -5.07 -18.29
C GLY A 165 -20.33 -3.83 -17.57
N TYR A 166 -20.66 -2.63 -18.05
CA TYR A 166 -20.22 -1.37 -17.44
C TYR A 166 -20.93 -1.07 -16.11
N ALA A 167 -22.18 -1.52 -15.96
CA ALA A 167 -22.96 -1.33 -14.74
C ALA A 167 -22.45 -2.17 -13.57
N ILE A 168 -21.71 -3.26 -13.83
CA ILE A 168 -21.17 -4.12 -12.78
C ILE A 168 -19.85 -3.52 -12.25
N PRO A 169 -19.77 -3.20 -10.95
CA PRO A 169 -18.52 -2.72 -10.36
C PRO A 169 -17.41 -3.77 -10.46
N SER A 170 -16.17 -3.34 -10.74
CA SER A 170 -15.04 -4.24 -10.91
C SER A 170 -14.77 -5.14 -9.69
N PHE A 171 -15.00 -4.64 -8.47
CA PHE A 171 -14.83 -5.44 -7.25
C PHE A 171 -15.86 -6.57 -7.12
N VAL A 172 -17.05 -6.43 -7.71
CA VAL A 172 -18.09 -7.49 -7.68
C VAL A 172 -17.69 -8.65 -8.58
N LEU A 173 -17.09 -8.36 -9.74
CA LEU A 173 -16.59 -9.39 -10.65
C LEU A 173 -15.42 -10.19 -10.06
N GLY A 174 -14.65 -9.61 -9.13
CA GLY A 174 -13.51 -10.29 -8.51
C GLY A 174 -13.85 -11.21 -7.34
N ILE A 175 -15.12 -11.27 -6.90
CA ILE A 175 -15.58 -12.11 -5.77
C ILE A 175 -15.96 -13.54 -6.22
N VAL A 176 -16.12 -13.76 -7.52
CA VAL A 176 -16.50 -15.06 -8.13
C VAL A 176 -15.27 -15.75 -8.71
#